data_AF-A0A351F3V8-F1
#
_entry.id   AF-A0A351F3V8-F1
#
_cell.length_a   1.000
_cell.length_b   1.000
_cell.length_c   1.000
_cell.angle_alpha   90.00
_cell.angle_beta   90.00
_cell.angle_gamma   90.00
#
_symmetry.space_group_name_H-M   'P 1'
#
loop_
_entity.id
_entity.type
_entity.pdbx_description
1 polymer ?
#
loop_
_entity_poly.entity_id
_entity_poly.type
_entity_poly.pdbx_seq_one_letter_code
_entity_poly.pdbx_strand_id
1 'polypeptide(L)' 'FDKRVVMLDLAALVAGTKYRGQFEERMKAIMNELEKNNDIILFIDEIHTMVGA' A
#
# COMPACT_ATOMS: atom_id res chain seq x y z
N PHE A 1 11.86 -21.31 -0.74
CA PHE A 1 10.84 -20.70 0.13
C PHE A 1 11.29 -19.30 0.55
N ASP A 2 11.74 -18.48 -0.40
CA ASP A 2 12.24 -17.14 -0.09
C ASP A 2 11.16 -16.13 -0.49
N LYS A 3 10.33 -15.74 0.48
CA LYS A 3 9.31 -14.72 0.31
C LYS A 3 9.67 -13.55 1.20
N ARG A 4 9.64 -12.34 0.64
CA ARG A 4 9.91 -11.11 1.39
C ARG A 4 8.60 -10.55 1.93
N VAL A 5 8.51 -10.39 3.24
CA VAL A 5 7.37 -9.72 3.89
C VAL A 5 7.66 -8.22 3.92
N VAL A 6 6.71 -7.42 3.43
CA VAL A 6 6.77 -5.95 3.48
C VAL A 6 5.51 -5.43 4.15
N MET A 7 5.65 -4.45 5.02
CA MET A 7 4.53 -3.80 5.70
C MET A 7 4.20 -2.49 4.99
N LEU A 8 2.91 -2.23 4.77
CA LEU A 8 2.43 -0.96 4.24
C LEU A 8 2.35 0.09 5.35
N ASP A 9 3.06 1.21 5.19
CA ASP A 9 2.92 2.37 6.06
C ASP A 9 1.85 3.33 5.52
N LEU A 10 0.65 3.28 6.11
CA LEU A 10 -0.47 4.13 5.74
C LEU A 10 -0.23 5.61 6.10
N ALA A 11 0.49 5.88 7.19
CA ALA A 11 0.78 7.25 7.59
C ALA A 11 1.70 7.93 6.56
N ALA A 12 2.71 7.22 6.06
CA ALA A 12 3.57 7.70 4.98
C ALA A 12 2.81 7.90 3.65
N LEU A 13 1.82 7.05 3.36
CA LEU A 13 1.01 7.17 2.16
C LEU A 13 0.14 8.43 2.15
N VAL A 14 -0.49 8.74 3.29
CA VAL A 14 -1.33 9.93 3.49
C VAL A 14 -0.48 11.17 3.73
N ALA A 15 0.74 11.04 4.27
CA ALA A 15 1.66 12.15 4.46
C ALA A 15 1.96 12.84 3.11
N GLY A 16 1.67 14.14 3.07
CA GLY A 16 1.90 14.98 1.90
C GLY A 16 0.84 14.87 0.80
N THR A 17 -0.24 14.08 0.98
CA THR A 17 -1.38 14.16 0.07
C THR A 17 -2.19 15.42 0.40
N LYS A 18 -2.16 16.42 -0.49
CA LYS A 18 -2.91 17.67 -0.34
C LYS A 18 -4.18 17.70 -1.16
N TYR A 19 -4.28 16.81 -2.15
CA TYR A 19 -5.36 16.78 -3.12
C TYR A 19 -6.10 15.45 -3.07
N ARG A 20 -7.42 15.51 -3.22
CA ARG A 20 -8.28 14.33 -3.33
C ARG A 20 -7.78 13.43 -4.47
N GLY A 21 -7.65 12.14 -4.22
CA GLY A 21 -7.21 11.14 -5.21
C GLY A 21 -5.71 10.82 -5.19
N GLN A 22 -4.85 11.64 -4.59
CA GLN A 22 -3.40 11.35 -4.54
C GLN A 22 -3.07 10.07 -3.76
N PHE A 23 -3.86 9.76 -2.73
CA PHE A 23 -3.76 8.51 -2.00
C PHE A 23 -4.00 7.30 -2.92
N GLU A 24 -5.08 7.34 -3.71
CA GLU A 24 -5.45 6.28 -4.64
C GLU A 24 -4.39 6.08 -5.73
N GLU A 25 -3.82 7.16 -6.27
CA GLU A 25 -2.73 7.09 -7.25
C GLU A 25 -1.48 6.41 -6.68
N ARG A 26 -1.08 6.75 -5.45
CA ARG A 26 0.07 6.13 -4.77
C ARG A 26 -0.17 4.65 -4.50
N MET A 27 -1.37 4.29 -4.01
CA MET A 27 -1.75 2.90 -3.79
C MET A 27 -1.69 2.10 -5.10
N LYS A 28 -2.20 2.67 -6.20
CA LYS A 28 -2.15 2.02 -7.51
C LYS A 28 -0.73 1.79 -7.99
N ALA A 29 0.18 2.74 -7.76
CA ALA A 29 1.60 2.57 -8.09
C ALA A 29 2.24 1.43 -7.31
N ILE A 30 1.96 1.31 -6.00
CA ILE A 30 2.45 0.21 -5.16
C ILE A 30 1.90 -1.14 -5.65
N MET A 31 0.59 -1.23 -5.93
CA MET A 31 -0.02 -2.47 -6.43
C MET A 31 0.61 -2.93 -7.75
N ASN A 32 0.86 -2.01 -8.69
CA ASN A 32 1.53 -2.32 -9.95
C ASN A 32 2.96 -2.85 -9.78
N GLU A 33 3.67 -2.44 -8.72
CA GLU A 33 4.99 -2.95 -8.39
C GLU A 33 4.91 -4.34 -7.77
N LEU A 34 3.96 -4.56 -6.86
CA LEU A 34 3.74 -5.86 -6.23
C LEU A 34 3.30 -6.93 -7.23
N GLU A 35 2.43 -6.59 -8.19
CA GLU A 35 2.02 -7.51 -9.27
C GLU A 35 3.19 -8.01 -10.13
N LYS A 36 4.28 -7.23 -10.23
CA LYS A 36 5.48 -7.63 -10.97
C LYS A 36 6.42 -8.51 -10.15
N ASN A 37 6.23 -8.60 -8.83
CA ASN A 37 7.13 -9.28 -7.90
C ASN A 37 6.39 -10.39 -7.14
N ASN A 38 6.44 -11.61 -7.69
CA ASN A 38 5.74 -12.78 -7.13
C ASN A 38 6.31 -13.30 -5.81
N ASP A 39 7.45 -12.80 -5.35
CA ASP A 39 8.15 -13.17 -4.13
C ASP A 39 7.80 -12.28 -2.92
N ILE A 40 6.87 -11.33 -3.07
CA ILE A 40 6.49 -10.40 -2.01
C ILE A 40 5.18 -10.81 -1.32
N ILE A 41 5.14 -10.71 0.01
CA ILE A 41 3.94 -10.77 0.83
C ILE A 41 3.71 -9.38 1.41
N LEU A 42 2.62 -8.74 1.03
CA LEU A 42 2.21 -7.44 1.59
C LEU A 42 1.41 -7.66 2.88
N PHE A 43 1.84 -7.02 3.97
CA PHE A 43 1.14 -6.97 5.23
C PHE A 43 0.52 -5.59 5.45
N ILE A 44 -0.76 -5.57 5.85
CA ILE A 44 -1.54 -4.37 6.15
C ILE A 44 -2.26 -4.64 7.48
N ASP A 45 -1.83 -3.98 8.54
CA ASP A 45 -2.36 -4.20 9.89
C ASP A 45 -3.80 -3.66 10.02
N GLU A 46 -4.03 -2.41 9.58
CA GLU A 46 -5.31 -1.73 9.74
C GLU A 46 -6.06 -1.55 8.41
N ILE A 47 -6.32 -2.63 7.68
CA ILE A 47 -6.99 -2.53 6.37
C ILE A 47 -8.37 -1.86 6.44
N HIS A 48 -9.04 -1.94 7.60
CA HIS A 48 -10.31 -1.27 7.86
C HIS A 48 -10.24 0.25 7.76
N THR A 49 -9.07 0.86 8.02
CA THR A 49 -8.88 2.31 7.87
C THR A 49 -8.87 2.77 6.41
N MET A 50 -8.57 1.86 5.47
CA MET A 50 -8.63 2.13 4.03
C MET A 50 -9.99 1.81 3.41
N VAL A 51 -10.63 0.71 3.83
CA VAL A 51 -11.92 0.26 3.27
C VAL A 51 -13.09 1.09 3.83
N GLY A 52 -12.86 1.80 4.94
CA GLY A 52 -13.76 2.79 5.48
C GLY A 52 -14.47 2.33 6.75
N ALA A 53 -14.71 3.31 7.62
CA ALA A 53 -15.97 3.42 8.34
C ALA A 53 -17.08 3.88 7.37
#